data_AF-A0A256JEV3-F1
#
_entry.id   AF-A0A256JEV3-F1
#
_cell.length_a   1.000
_cell.length_b   1.000
_cell.length_c   1.000
_cell.angle_alpha   90.00
_cell.angle_beta   90.00
_cell.angle_gamma   90.00
#
_symmetry.space_group_name_H-M   'P 1'
#
loop_
_entity.id
_entity.type
_entity.pdbx_description
1 polymer ?
#
loop_
_entity_poly.entity_id
_entity_poly.type
_entity_poly.pdbx_seq_one_letter_code
_entity_poly.pdbx_strand_id
1 'polypeptide(L)'
;MYFEPDNLEGKETGAILDRLIQYVTKSDEEIAEEGREKKKTTTELKVFLAENRGLEQGDIEERIENLLFTDGLTKPQTEFFDSHNFEEYILNEELSSVEITTPQYDRTDQFFFYYPDNYLRVFTIERRKWTEKTVERLIKYLPELDRLLLSSEDLEEISEDLQKTDVSGFTAKYQPYYREQSVSIQFHGSEPGDLEKVEEEFNARPSRLELSRRNSPADAVKTSMDVGGYFSVPRIREDSQDLGHETLMQLGEEYQSRDRENFDVDQKPRKIPQRQGFSIEGHTTLELVEQVDDLEPDVAPSHKGLVQKLEEEVIDGKRRYEYSVWDDGNYMIFDKERDEPFEITIEDRNIVLHAKPATSSVTLRDFCGIIRQEFNTTYRLEKTSEKVGVL
;
A
#
# COMPACT_ATOMS: atom_id res chain seq x y z
N MET A 1 -4.97 0.11 25.05
CA MET A 1 -4.55 -1.03 25.88
C MET A 1 -3.06 -1.15 25.66
N TYR A 2 -2.27 -1.49 26.66
CA TYR A 2 -0.85 -1.18 26.63
C TYR A 2 -0.03 -2.37 27.11
N PHE A 3 0.90 -2.83 26.28
CA PHE A 3 1.92 -3.80 26.64
C PHE A 3 3.09 -3.04 27.25
N GLU A 4 3.50 -3.42 28.45
CA GLU A 4 4.72 -2.87 29.05
C GLU A 4 5.94 -3.40 28.26
N PRO A 5 6.75 -2.52 27.63
CA PRO A 5 7.91 -2.92 26.83
C PRO A 5 8.90 -3.81 27.59
N ASP A 6 9.16 -3.50 28.87
CA ASP A 6 10.03 -4.27 29.77
C ASP A 6 9.63 -5.76 29.89
N ASN A 7 8.34 -6.07 29.74
CA ASN A 7 7.84 -7.45 29.79
C ASN A 7 8.00 -8.20 28.45
N LEU A 8 8.45 -7.52 27.40
CA LEU A 8 8.65 -8.05 26.05
C LEU A 8 10.12 -8.04 25.62
N GLU A 9 10.96 -7.23 26.27
CA GLU A 9 12.39 -7.13 25.98
C GLU A 9 13.09 -8.51 25.98
N GLY A 10 13.92 -8.74 24.97
CA GLY A 10 14.69 -9.95 24.77
C GLY A 10 13.89 -11.18 24.32
N LYS A 11 12.58 -11.07 24.09
CA LYS A 11 11.77 -12.18 23.58
C LYS A 11 11.89 -12.31 22.07
N GLU A 12 11.76 -13.54 21.59
CA GLU A 12 11.69 -13.83 20.16
C GLU A 12 10.46 -13.16 19.53
N THR A 13 10.62 -12.67 18.30
CA THR A 13 9.56 -11.96 17.52
C THR A 13 8.26 -12.76 17.48
N GLY A 14 8.33 -14.07 17.22
CA GLY A 14 7.14 -14.95 17.21
C GLY A 14 6.38 -14.94 18.54
N ALA A 15 7.08 -14.98 19.68
CA ALA A 15 6.43 -14.94 20.99
C ALA A 15 5.75 -13.59 21.30
N ILE A 16 6.24 -12.50 20.72
CA ILE A 16 5.61 -11.18 20.82
C ILE A 16 4.37 -11.11 19.91
N LEU A 17 4.45 -11.62 18.69
CA LEU A 17 3.32 -11.71 17.77
C LEU A 17 2.21 -12.63 18.31
N ASP A 18 2.55 -13.74 18.96
CA ASP A 18 1.59 -14.63 19.62
C ASP A 18 0.76 -13.90 20.67
N ARG A 19 1.37 -12.95 21.40
CA ARG A 19 0.63 -12.12 22.35
C ARG A 19 -0.37 -11.22 21.64
N LEU A 20 -0.07 -10.70 20.45
CA LEU A 20 -1.01 -9.91 19.65
C LEU A 20 -2.13 -10.78 19.07
N ILE A 21 -1.79 -11.98 18.58
CA ILE A 21 -2.72 -12.99 18.08
C ILE A 21 -3.75 -13.38 19.15
N GLN A 22 -3.34 -13.50 20.41
CA GLN A 22 -4.26 -13.80 21.52
C GLN A 22 -5.42 -12.81 21.64
N TYR A 23 -5.26 -11.54 21.25
CA TYR A 23 -6.33 -10.52 21.32
C TYR A 23 -7.42 -10.68 20.26
N VAL A 24 -7.10 -11.39 19.18
CA VAL A 24 -8.03 -11.67 18.10
C VAL A 24 -8.40 -13.15 18.05
N THR A 25 -7.85 -13.95 18.98
CA THR A 25 -8.22 -15.34 19.19
C THR A 25 -9.57 -15.40 19.89
N LYS A 26 -10.49 -16.20 19.34
CA LYS A 26 -11.87 -16.31 19.84
C LYS A 26 -12.33 -17.75 19.89
N SER A 27 -13.06 -18.07 20.95
CA SER A 27 -13.79 -19.33 21.09
C SER A 27 -14.98 -19.40 20.12
N ASP A 28 -15.44 -20.60 19.80
CA ASP A 28 -16.63 -20.79 18.95
C ASP A 28 -17.89 -20.10 19.51
N GLU A 29 -18.00 -19.97 20.84
CA GLU A 29 -19.10 -19.28 21.51
C GLU A 29 -19.08 -17.77 21.23
N GLU A 30 -17.92 -17.12 21.39
CA GLU A 30 -17.74 -15.70 21.07
C GLU A 30 -18.01 -15.42 19.60
N ILE A 31 -17.57 -16.31 18.71
CA ILE A 31 -17.81 -16.22 17.27
C ILE A 31 -19.30 -16.29 16.95
N ALA A 32 -20.02 -17.23 17.59
CA ALA A 32 -21.46 -17.37 17.41
C ALA A 32 -22.23 -16.17 17.98
N GLU A 33 -21.75 -15.57 19.08
CA GLU A 33 -22.34 -14.38 19.68
C GLU A 33 -22.17 -13.14 18.78
N GLU A 34 -20.96 -12.91 18.25
CA GLU A 34 -20.69 -11.81 17.31
C GLU A 34 -21.54 -11.91 16.03
N GLY A 35 -21.74 -13.12 15.51
CA GLY A 35 -22.61 -13.34 14.36
C GLY A 35 -24.09 -12.97 14.62
N ARG A 36 -24.56 -13.09 15.87
CA ARG A 36 -25.92 -12.73 16.29
C ARG A 36 -26.04 -11.24 16.60
N GLU A 37 -25.05 -10.70 17.29
CA GLU A 37 -24.97 -9.29 17.68
C GLU A 37 -24.20 -8.49 16.63
N LYS A 38 -24.86 -8.17 15.49
CA LYS A 38 -24.35 -7.39 14.33
C LYS A 38 -23.65 -6.03 14.63
N LYS A 39 -23.34 -5.68 15.89
CA LYS A 39 -22.89 -4.37 16.36
C LYS A 39 -21.71 -4.36 17.35
N LYS A 40 -21.13 -5.49 17.76
CA LYS A 40 -19.91 -5.41 18.60
C LYS A 40 -18.72 -4.97 17.75
N THR A 41 -18.00 -3.97 18.26
CA THR A 41 -16.73 -3.52 17.67
C THR A 41 -15.69 -4.59 17.98
N THR A 42 -15.51 -5.51 17.03
CA THR A 42 -14.49 -6.53 17.11
C THR A 42 -13.11 -5.87 17.12
N THR A 43 -12.30 -6.19 18.12
CA THR A 43 -10.86 -5.86 18.09
C THR A 43 -10.23 -6.57 16.91
N GLU A 44 -9.43 -5.85 16.13
CA GLU A 44 -8.73 -6.41 14.97
C GLU A 44 -7.23 -6.13 15.13
N LEU A 45 -6.42 -7.13 14.83
CA LEU A 45 -4.98 -6.98 14.67
C LEU A 45 -4.75 -6.42 13.27
N LYS A 46 -4.07 -5.28 13.19
CA LYS A 46 -3.82 -4.52 11.97
C LYS A 46 -2.35 -4.59 11.66
N VAL A 47 -2.05 -4.69 10.37
CA VAL A 47 -0.70 -4.64 9.85
C VAL A 47 -0.65 -3.58 8.76
N PHE A 48 0.24 -2.61 8.95
CA PHE A 48 0.57 -1.60 7.95
C PHE A 48 1.94 -1.93 7.39
N LEU A 49 2.09 -1.84 6.07
CA LEU A 49 3.35 -2.10 5.40
C LEU A 49 3.86 -0.82 4.75
N ALA A 50 5.16 -0.61 4.89
CA ALA A 50 5.89 0.43 4.18
C ALA A 50 7.23 -0.13 3.67
N GLU A 51 7.68 0.33 2.51
CA GLU A 51 9.06 0.20 2.10
C GLU A 51 9.91 1.05 3.04
N ASN A 52 11.00 0.47 3.53
CA ASN A 52 11.94 1.11 4.43
C ASN A 52 13.21 1.47 3.65
N ARG A 53 13.49 2.77 3.55
CA ARG A 53 14.61 3.34 2.78
C ARG A 53 15.76 3.81 3.65
N GLY A 54 15.92 3.21 4.83
CA GLY A 54 17.02 3.50 5.75
C GLY A 54 16.58 4.12 7.08
N LEU A 55 15.33 3.92 7.48
CA LEU A 55 14.93 4.02 8.87
C LEU A 55 15.50 2.81 9.62
N GLU A 56 16.52 3.04 10.42
CA GLU A 56 17.07 2.01 11.30
C GLU A 56 16.23 1.88 12.57
N GLN A 57 16.35 0.75 13.24
CA GLN A 57 15.68 0.50 14.51
C GLN A 57 16.28 1.41 15.60
N GLY A 58 15.43 2.13 16.35
CA GLY A 58 15.84 3.10 17.37
C GLY A 58 16.03 4.53 16.85
N ASP A 59 15.88 4.77 15.55
CA ASP A 59 16.15 6.08 14.94
C ASP A 59 14.94 7.03 14.96
N ILE A 60 13.72 6.56 15.26
CA ILE A 60 12.49 7.33 14.99
C ILE A 60 12.53 8.73 15.62
N GLU A 61 12.93 8.82 16.89
CA GLU A 61 13.00 10.08 17.63
C GLU A 61 14.01 11.05 17.00
N GLU A 62 15.23 10.57 16.74
CA GLU A 62 16.30 11.38 16.14
C GLU A 62 15.91 11.87 14.74
N ARG A 63 15.27 11.02 13.93
CA ARG A 63 14.83 11.37 12.58
C ARG A 63 13.76 12.46 12.61
N ILE A 64 12.76 12.33 13.48
CA ILE A 64 11.71 13.34 13.63
C ILE A 64 12.30 14.66 14.14
N GLU A 65 13.21 14.60 15.12
CA GLU A 65 13.89 15.78 15.62
C GLU A 65 14.66 16.50 14.49
N ASN A 66 15.47 15.77 13.72
CA ASN A 66 16.20 16.31 12.58
C ASN A 66 15.28 16.92 11.50
N LEU A 67 14.13 16.30 11.24
CA LEU A 67 13.13 16.83 10.29
C LEU A 67 12.54 18.15 10.77
N LEU A 68 12.23 18.28 12.06
CA LEU A 68 11.72 19.53 12.64
C LEU A 68 12.74 20.68 12.58
N PHE A 69 14.04 20.36 12.53
CA PHE A 69 15.12 21.35 12.38
C PHE A 69 15.51 21.66 10.93
N THR A 70 14.97 20.94 9.95
CA THR A 70 15.31 21.11 8.54
C THR A 70 14.25 21.94 7.81
N ASP A 71 14.67 22.95 7.04
CA ASP A 71 13.78 23.67 6.13
C ASP A 71 13.30 22.71 5.02
N GLY A 72 11.99 22.46 4.93
CA GLY A 72 11.43 21.61 3.88
C GLY A 72 10.11 20.93 4.22
N LEU A 73 9.74 20.85 5.51
CA LEU A 73 8.45 20.29 5.90
C LEU A 73 7.28 21.16 5.43
N THR A 74 6.26 20.50 4.88
CA THR A 74 4.96 21.12 4.64
C THR A 74 4.27 21.43 5.96
N LYS A 75 3.40 22.45 5.97
CA LYS A 75 2.62 22.81 7.17
C LYS A 75 1.91 21.61 7.83
N PRO A 76 1.25 20.68 7.09
CA PRO A 76 0.64 19.49 7.70
C PRO A 76 1.65 18.53 8.35
N GLN A 77 2.87 18.40 7.82
CA GLN A 77 3.91 17.57 8.42
C GLN A 77 4.39 18.19 9.73
N THR A 78 4.71 19.49 9.73
CA THR A 78 5.11 20.22 10.94
C THR A 78 4.04 20.13 12.02
N GLU A 79 2.77 20.40 11.68
CA GLU A 79 1.66 20.29 12.63
C GLU A 79 1.51 18.87 13.22
N PHE A 80 1.77 17.84 12.42
CA PHE A 80 1.72 16.46 12.90
C PHE A 80 2.85 16.17 13.89
N PHE A 81 4.10 16.42 13.52
CA PHE A 81 5.25 16.14 14.38
C PHE A 81 5.27 17.01 15.65
N ASP A 82 4.84 18.27 15.58
CA ASP A 82 4.74 19.16 16.76
C ASP A 82 3.62 18.74 17.74
N SER A 83 2.59 18.05 17.25
CA SER A 83 1.41 17.68 18.06
C SER A 83 1.47 16.26 18.63
N HIS A 84 2.55 15.52 18.37
CA HIS A 84 2.73 14.14 18.82
C HIS A 84 4.11 13.97 19.46
N ASN A 85 4.17 13.13 20.50
CA ASN A 85 5.43 12.63 21.02
C ASN A 85 5.62 11.20 20.54
N PHE A 86 6.86 10.84 20.23
CA PHE A 86 7.24 9.53 19.72
C PHE A 86 8.27 8.94 20.69
N GLU A 87 8.08 7.69 21.07
CA GLU A 87 9.04 6.93 21.89
C GLU A 87 9.24 5.55 21.27
N GLU A 88 10.48 5.15 21.06
CA GLU A 88 10.85 3.84 20.51
C GLU A 88 11.63 3.01 21.54
N TYR A 89 11.12 1.80 21.80
CA TYR A 89 11.71 0.83 22.71
C TYR A 89 12.12 -0.42 21.91
N ILE A 90 13.42 -0.63 21.75
CA ILE A 90 13.97 -1.82 21.10
C ILE A 90 13.62 -3.06 21.95
N LEU A 91 12.86 -4.00 21.39
CA LEU A 91 12.47 -5.23 22.08
C LEU A 91 13.42 -6.39 21.78
N ASN A 92 13.86 -6.51 20.52
CA ASN A 92 14.85 -7.48 20.06
C ASN A 92 15.54 -6.96 18.76
N GLU A 93 16.31 -7.81 18.09
CA GLU A 93 17.09 -7.48 16.87
C GLU A 93 16.25 -7.05 15.65
N GLU A 94 14.96 -7.35 15.62
CA GLU A 94 14.08 -7.12 14.46
C GLU A 94 12.82 -6.33 14.81
N LEU A 95 12.54 -6.12 16.10
CA LEU A 95 11.26 -5.60 16.59
C LEU A 95 11.44 -4.51 17.65
N SER A 96 10.75 -3.39 17.45
CA SER A 96 10.58 -2.31 18.43
C SER A 96 9.12 -2.14 18.84
N SER A 97 8.88 -1.70 20.08
CA SER A 97 7.61 -1.08 20.49
C SER A 97 7.73 0.42 20.25
N VAL A 98 6.81 0.98 19.47
CA VAL A 98 6.74 2.42 19.19
C VAL A 98 5.46 2.96 19.79
N GLU A 99 5.59 4.05 20.52
CA GLU A 99 4.49 4.73 21.16
C GLU A 99 4.33 6.12 20.61
N ILE A 100 3.10 6.44 20.23
CA ILE A 100 2.74 7.74 19.70
C ILE A 100 1.72 8.35 20.64
N THR A 101 2.15 9.36 21.39
CA THR A 101 1.28 10.11 22.30
C THR A 101 0.70 11.31 21.57
N THR A 102 -0.62 11.47 21.61
CA THR A 102 -1.33 12.69 21.18
C THR A 102 -1.81 13.46 22.42
N PRO A 103 -1.06 14.47 22.93
CA PRO A 103 -1.39 15.16 24.17
C PRO A 103 -2.77 15.82 24.17
N GLN A 104 -3.22 16.32 23.01
CA GLN A 104 -4.54 16.93 22.86
C GLN A 104 -5.69 16.01 23.31
N TYR A 105 -5.51 14.68 23.17
CA TYR A 105 -6.51 13.68 23.51
C TYR A 105 -6.16 12.87 24.76
N ASP A 106 -5.06 13.20 25.45
CA ASP A 106 -4.53 12.43 26.59
C ASP A 106 -4.47 10.93 26.29
N ARG A 107 -3.85 10.60 25.15
CA ARG A 107 -3.85 9.25 24.58
C ARG A 107 -2.47 8.87 24.06
N THR A 108 -2.05 7.66 24.39
CA THR A 108 -0.92 6.97 23.76
C THR A 108 -1.43 5.78 22.99
N ASP A 109 -1.05 5.70 21.72
CA ASP A 109 -1.28 4.57 20.83
C ASP A 109 0.01 3.75 20.72
N GLN A 110 -0.08 2.42 20.81
CA GLN A 110 1.07 1.52 20.77
C GLN A 110 1.11 0.71 19.47
N PHE A 111 2.32 0.57 18.94
CA PHE A 111 2.63 -0.09 17.69
C PHE A 111 3.85 -0.99 17.87
N PHE A 112 3.93 -2.09 17.11
CA PHE A 112 5.11 -2.94 17.06
C PHE A 112 5.70 -2.87 15.66
N PHE A 113 6.90 -2.30 15.56
CA PHE A 113 7.61 -2.08 14.31
C PHE A 113 8.54 -3.26 14.09
N TYR A 114 8.26 -4.05 13.06
CA TYR A 114 9.08 -5.18 12.62
C TYR A 114 9.81 -4.79 11.33
N TYR A 115 11.12 -5.03 11.28
CA TYR A 115 12.01 -4.55 10.21
C TYR A 115 12.56 -5.70 9.32
N PRO A 116 11.71 -6.42 8.57
CA PRO A 116 12.18 -7.47 7.66
C PRO A 116 12.74 -6.87 6.37
N ASP A 117 13.98 -7.21 6.02
CA ASP A 117 14.69 -6.71 4.84
C ASP A 117 14.65 -5.16 4.74
N ASN A 118 14.26 -4.63 3.58
CA ASN A 118 14.05 -3.19 3.33
C ASN A 118 12.57 -2.80 3.49
N TYR A 119 11.86 -3.41 4.44
CA TYR A 119 10.47 -3.09 4.71
C TYR A 119 10.24 -2.89 6.21
N LEU A 120 9.16 -2.17 6.50
CA LEU A 120 8.59 -2.02 7.83
C LEU A 120 7.20 -2.64 7.84
N ARG A 121 6.96 -3.57 8.77
CA ARG A 121 5.62 -4.07 9.10
C ARG A 121 5.24 -3.55 10.48
N VAL A 122 4.17 -2.78 10.56
CA VAL A 122 3.67 -2.21 11.82
C VAL A 122 2.43 -2.95 12.29
N PHE A 123 2.55 -3.66 13.42
CA PHE A 123 1.45 -4.39 14.05
C PHE A 123 0.78 -3.54 15.13
N THR A 124 -0.56 -3.54 15.19
CA THR A 124 -1.30 -2.88 16.27
C THR A 124 -2.72 -3.42 16.42
N ILE A 125 -3.27 -3.32 17.64
CA ILE A 125 -4.69 -3.56 17.92
C ILE A 125 -5.50 -2.26 18.05
N GLU A 126 -4.85 -1.11 17.88
CA GLU A 126 -5.48 0.19 18.06
C GLU A 126 -6.59 0.44 17.03
N ARG A 127 -7.58 1.24 17.41
CA ARG A 127 -8.76 1.49 16.56
C ARG A 127 -8.36 2.28 15.31
N ARG A 128 -8.94 1.95 14.16
CA ARG A 128 -8.64 2.58 12.85
C ARG A 128 -8.67 4.11 12.87
N LYS A 129 -9.65 4.71 13.55
CA LYS A 129 -9.77 6.18 13.69
C LYS A 129 -8.54 6.85 14.31
N TRP A 130 -7.73 6.09 15.06
CA TRP A 130 -6.51 6.55 15.71
C TRP A 130 -5.28 6.23 14.88
N THR A 131 -5.22 5.07 14.22
CA THR A 131 -4.12 4.73 13.29
C THR A 131 -4.02 5.77 12.17
N GLU A 132 -5.15 6.25 11.65
CA GLU A 132 -5.25 7.32 10.64
C GLU A 132 -4.67 8.67 11.11
N LYS A 133 -4.55 8.87 12.43
CA LYS A 133 -4.02 10.09 13.04
C LYS A 133 -2.60 9.92 13.57
N THR A 134 -2.07 8.69 13.60
CA THR A 134 -0.79 8.34 14.23
C THR A 134 0.09 7.60 13.22
N VAL A 135 0.19 6.27 13.27
CA VAL A 135 1.11 5.47 12.45
C VAL A 135 0.95 5.70 10.95
N GLU A 136 -0.28 5.84 10.44
CA GLU A 136 -0.48 6.05 9.00
C GLU A 136 0.03 7.42 8.55
N ARG A 137 -0.04 8.42 9.44
CA ARG A 137 0.58 9.74 9.19
C ARG A 137 2.08 9.69 9.34
N LEU A 138 2.60 8.92 10.29
CA LEU A 138 4.03 8.70 10.44
C LEU A 138 4.61 8.08 9.17
N ILE A 139 4.03 6.97 8.69
CA ILE A 139 4.41 6.33 7.42
C ILE A 139 4.31 7.32 6.25
N LYS A 140 3.28 8.17 6.22
CA LYS A 140 3.09 9.15 5.15
C LYS A 140 4.12 10.29 5.18
N TYR A 141 4.58 10.69 6.36
CA TYR A 141 5.32 11.94 6.55
C TYR A 141 6.80 11.74 6.82
N LEU A 142 7.22 10.54 7.22
CA LEU A 142 8.63 10.20 7.40
C LEU A 142 9.24 9.87 6.03
N PRO A 143 10.22 10.63 5.51
CA PRO A 143 10.76 10.45 4.16
C PRO A 143 11.41 9.09 3.90
N GLU A 144 11.87 8.42 4.96
CA GLU A 144 12.45 7.08 4.91
C GLU A 144 11.41 5.96 4.74
N LEU A 145 10.12 6.27 4.87
CA LEU A 145 9.04 5.30 4.74
C LEU A 145 8.16 5.65 3.55
N ASP A 146 7.87 4.64 2.73
CA ASP A 146 6.98 4.79 1.59
C ASP A 146 5.88 3.73 1.64
N ARG A 147 4.63 4.17 1.60
CA ARG A 147 3.47 3.27 1.67
C ARG A 147 3.45 2.34 0.45
N LEU A 148 3.21 1.04 0.65
CA LEU A 148 3.05 0.11 -0.45
C LEU A 148 1.79 0.45 -1.27
N LEU A 149 1.84 0.12 -2.55
CA LEU A 149 0.72 0.21 -3.47
C LEU A 149 0.62 -1.11 -4.23
N LEU A 150 -0.57 -1.69 -4.27
CA LEU A 150 -0.86 -2.97 -4.91
C LEU A 150 -2.03 -2.81 -5.87
N SER A 151 -2.02 -3.50 -6.99
CA SER A 151 -3.15 -3.62 -7.92
C SER A 151 -4.25 -4.52 -7.38
N SER A 152 -5.40 -4.51 -8.06
CA SER A 152 -6.48 -5.45 -7.75
C SER A 152 -6.05 -6.88 -8.07
N GLU A 153 -5.29 -7.05 -9.16
CA GLU A 153 -4.69 -8.31 -9.55
C GLU A 153 -3.72 -8.84 -8.50
N ASP A 154 -2.89 -7.96 -7.90
CA ASP A 154 -2.01 -8.37 -6.81
C ASP A 154 -2.82 -8.93 -5.64
N LEU A 155 -3.98 -8.32 -5.30
CA LEU A 155 -4.83 -8.85 -4.23
C LEU A 155 -5.39 -10.23 -4.58
N GLU A 156 -5.78 -10.45 -5.84
CA GLU A 156 -6.27 -11.75 -6.30
C GLU A 156 -5.17 -12.80 -6.24
N GLU A 157 -3.99 -12.50 -6.78
CA GLU A 157 -2.83 -13.40 -6.75
C GLU A 157 -2.41 -13.72 -5.31
N ILE A 158 -2.33 -12.72 -4.42
CA ILE A 158 -2.07 -12.94 -2.99
C ILE A 158 -3.14 -13.88 -2.39
N SER A 159 -4.40 -13.73 -2.77
CA SER A 159 -5.47 -14.59 -2.24
C SER A 159 -5.35 -16.04 -2.71
N GLU A 160 -4.86 -16.27 -3.93
CA GLU A 160 -4.63 -17.59 -4.52
C GLU A 160 -3.41 -18.29 -3.92
N ASP A 161 -2.34 -17.54 -3.62
CA ASP A 161 -1.11 -18.04 -3.00
C ASP A 161 -1.33 -18.49 -1.54
N LEU A 162 -2.34 -17.92 -0.87
CA LEU A 162 -2.77 -18.36 0.46
C LEU A 162 -3.54 -19.69 0.38
N GLN A 163 -2.86 -20.81 0.59
CA GLN A 163 -3.48 -22.15 0.54
C GLN A 163 -4.75 -22.28 1.40
N LYS A 164 -5.81 -22.85 0.80
CA LYS A 164 -7.13 -23.12 1.41
C LYS A 164 -7.84 -21.86 1.92
N THR A 165 -7.70 -20.78 1.18
CA THR A 165 -8.35 -19.51 1.45
C THR A 165 -9.47 -19.30 0.45
N ASP A 166 -10.63 -18.89 0.97
CA ASP A 166 -11.78 -18.51 0.15
C ASP A 166 -11.98 -16.98 0.24
N VAL A 167 -12.25 -16.32 -0.88
CA VAL A 167 -12.74 -14.94 -0.89
C VAL A 167 -14.17 -14.94 -0.36
N SER A 168 -14.34 -14.37 0.82
CA SER A 168 -15.61 -14.32 1.57
C SER A 168 -16.35 -12.98 1.44
N GLY A 169 -15.69 -11.97 0.86
CA GLY A 169 -16.29 -10.68 0.57
C GLY A 169 -15.27 -9.76 -0.10
N PHE A 170 -15.73 -8.62 -0.63
CA PHE A 170 -14.85 -7.62 -1.23
C PHE A 170 -15.51 -6.24 -1.28
N THR A 171 -14.68 -5.21 -1.42
CA THR A 171 -15.11 -3.84 -1.72
C THR A 171 -14.52 -3.41 -3.05
N ALA A 172 -15.36 -3.17 -4.04
CA ALA A 172 -14.98 -2.58 -5.31
C ALA A 172 -15.30 -1.08 -5.32
N LYS A 173 -14.44 -0.30 -5.98
CA LYS A 173 -14.67 1.13 -6.25
C LYS A 173 -14.66 1.34 -7.75
N TYR A 174 -15.61 2.13 -8.22
CA TYR A 174 -15.77 2.42 -9.64
C TYR A 174 -16.26 3.86 -9.83
N GLN A 175 -15.78 4.51 -10.88
CA GLN A 175 -16.29 5.79 -11.33
C GLN A 175 -16.71 5.68 -12.80
N PRO A 176 -18.01 5.77 -13.11
CA PRO A 176 -18.48 5.75 -14.48
C PRO A 176 -17.97 6.96 -15.26
N TYR A 177 -17.49 6.73 -16.49
CA TYR A 177 -16.93 7.78 -17.36
C TYR A 177 -17.83 8.99 -17.61
N TYR A 178 -19.15 8.81 -17.55
CA TYR A 178 -20.13 9.84 -17.84
C TYR A 178 -20.60 10.62 -16.60
N ARG A 179 -20.06 10.29 -15.41
CA ARG A 179 -20.49 10.90 -14.15
C ARG A 179 -19.28 11.16 -13.26
N GLU A 180 -19.27 12.34 -12.64
CA GLU A 180 -18.33 12.66 -11.56
C GLU A 180 -18.60 11.88 -10.27
N GLN A 181 -19.62 11.01 -10.24
CA GLN A 181 -20.02 10.25 -9.06
C GLN A 181 -19.21 8.96 -8.94
N SER A 182 -18.51 8.79 -7.82
CA SER A 182 -17.91 7.51 -7.45
C SER A 182 -18.95 6.56 -6.82
N VAL A 183 -18.94 5.29 -7.21
CA VAL A 183 -19.72 4.22 -6.61
C VAL A 183 -18.78 3.27 -5.87
N SER A 184 -19.20 2.82 -4.69
CA SER A 184 -18.53 1.72 -3.97
C SER A 184 -19.51 0.59 -3.79
N ILE A 185 -19.11 -0.62 -4.18
CA ILE A 185 -19.91 -1.83 -4.08
C ILE A 185 -19.26 -2.73 -3.02
N GLN A 186 -20.06 -3.17 -2.04
CA GLN A 186 -19.62 -4.04 -0.97
C GLN A 186 -20.37 -5.37 -1.05
N PHE A 187 -19.64 -6.46 -1.21
CA PHE A 187 -20.16 -7.82 -1.21
C PHE A 187 -19.71 -8.55 0.06
N HIS A 188 -20.67 -9.21 0.72
CA HIS A 188 -20.43 -10.04 1.91
C HIS A 188 -20.98 -11.44 1.68
N GLY A 189 -20.19 -12.47 1.98
CA GLY A 189 -20.53 -13.87 1.75
C GLY A 189 -20.45 -14.29 0.29
N SER A 190 -19.44 -13.82 -0.45
CA SER A 190 -19.26 -14.12 -1.88
C SER A 190 -19.16 -15.62 -2.15
N GLU A 191 -19.78 -16.07 -3.23
CA GLU A 191 -19.56 -17.38 -3.83
C GLU A 191 -18.41 -17.32 -4.85
N PRO A 192 -17.75 -18.45 -5.16
CA PRO A 192 -16.77 -18.50 -6.25
C PRO A 192 -17.36 -17.93 -7.55
N GLY A 193 -16.62 -17.01 -8.19
CA GLY A 193 -17.04 -16.32 -9.41
C GLY A 193 -17.92 -15.07 -9.20
N ASP A 194 -18.29 -14.70 -7.97
CA ASP A 194 -19.02 -13.44 -7.74
C ASP A 194 -18.14 -12.21 -7.93
N LEU A 195 -16.84 -12.32 -7.65
CA LEU A 195 -15.86 -11.28 -7.94
C LEU A 195 -15.79 -11.03 -9.45
N GLU A 196 -15.52 -12.10 -10.22
CA GLU A 196 -15.47 -12.09 -11.69
C GLU A 196 -16.72 -11.44 -12.31
N LYS A 197 -17.93 -11.83 -11.86
CA LYS A 197 -19.18 -11.22 -12.36
C LYS A 197 -19.28 -9.72 -12.10
N VAL A 198 -18.78 -9.24 -10.97
CA VAL A 198 -18.86 -7.82 -10.62
C VAL A 198 -17.87 -7.01 -11.43
N GLU A 199 -16.71 -7.59 -11.71
CA GLU A 199 -15.76 -7.02 -12.65
C GLU A 199 -16.35 -6.97 -14.06
N GLU A 200 -16.93 -8.07 -14.56
CA GLU A 200 -17.58 -8.12 -15.88
C GLU A 200 -18.74 -7.13 -16.02
N GLU A 201 -19.66 -7.08 -15.03
CA GLU A 201 -20.91 -6.30 -15.14
C GLU A 201 -20.74 -4.81 -14.81
N PHE A 202 -19.79 -4.47 -13.92
CA PHE A 202 -19.62 -3.10 -13.42
C PHE A 202 -18.29 -2.46 -13.78
N ASN A 203 -17.37 -3.21 -14.40
CA ASN A 203 -15.96 -2.84 -14.55
C ASN A 203 -15.37 -2.33 -13.21
N ALA A 204 -15.74 -3.00 -12.12
CA ALA A 204 -15.47 -2.57 -10.76
C ALA A 204 -14.58 -3.59 -10.05
N ARG A 205 -13.29 -3.26 -9.96
CA ARG A 205 -12.28 -4.16 -9.39
C ARG A 205 -12.11 -3.99 -7.88
N PRO A 206 -11.65 -5.03 -7.17
CA PRO A 206 -11.54 -4.98 -5.72
C PRO A 206 -10.45 -3.99 -5.28
N SER A 207 -10.83 -3.07 -4.41
CA SER A 207 -9.91 -2.25 -3.62
C SER A 207 -9.58 -2.90 -2.26
N ARG A 208 -10.36 -3.91 -1.88
CA ARG A 208 -10.20 -4.68 -0.65
C ARG A 208 -10.84 -6.06 -0.81
N LEU A 209 -10.17 -7.11 -0.33
CA LEU A 209 -10.70 -8.47 -0.22
C LEU A 209 -10.88 -8.86 1.25
N GLU A 210 -11.92 -9.63 1.54
CA GLU A 210 -12.16 -10.31 2.82
C GLU A 210 -11.94 -11.80 2.62
N LEU A 211 -10.98 -12.38 3.33
CA LEU A 211 -10.56 -13.76 3.15
C LEU A 211 -10.92 -14.63 4.35
N SER A 212 -11.20 -15.90 4.08
CA SER A 212 -11.53 -16.89 5.09
C SER A 212 -10.73 -18.17 4.85
N ARG A 213 -9.81 -18.48 5.76
CA ARG A 213 -8.99 -19.71 5.69
C ARG A 213 -9.66 -20.81 6.49
N ARG A 214 -9.91 -21.96 5.84
CA ARG A 214 -10.71 -23.05 6.43
C ARG A 214 -9.82 -24.20 6.92
N ASN A 215 -10.14 -24.70 8.12
CA ASN A 215 -9.58 -25.95 8.65
C ASN A 215 -10.68 -26.93 9.13
N SER A 216 -11.92 -26.76 8.63
CA SER A 216 -13.16 -27.52 8.92
C SER A 216 -14.01 -27.02 10.11
N PRO A 217 -15.36 -27.15 10.06
CA PRO A 217 -16.29 -26.66 9.03
C PRO A 217 -16.54 -25.14 9.13
N ALA A 218 -15.88 -24.44 10.06
CA ALA A 218 -15.89 -22.99 10.21
C ALA A 218 -14.52 -22.39 9.84
N ASP A 219 -14.48 -21.10 9.49
CA ASP A 219 -13.23 -20.42 9.12
C ASP A 219 -12.32 -20.28 10.34
N ALA A 220 -11.11 -20.83 10.22
CA ALA A 220 -10.08 -20.83 11.25
C ALA A 220 -9.43 -19.45 11.39
N VAL A 221 -9.25 -18.74 10.27
CA VAL A 221 -8.71 -17.37 10.25
C VAL A 221 -9.59 -16.53 9.32
N LYS A 222 -10.00 -15.35 9.79
CA LYS A 222 -10.58 -14.32 8.93
C LYS A 222 -9.62 -13.17 8.81
N THR A 223 -9.35 -12.74 7.59
CA THR A 223 -8.51 -11.59 7.31
C THR A 223 -9.19 -10.68 6.30
N SER A 224 -8.68 -9.46 6.18
CA SER A 224 -9.02 -8.57 5.06
C SER A 224 -7.79 -7.80 4.65
N MET A 225 -7.68 -7.48 3.38
CA MET A 225 -6.47 -6.89 2.81
C MET A 225 -6.84 -5.88 1.74
N ASP A 226 -6.09 -4.78 1.63
CA ASP A 226 -6.35 -3.70 0.69
C ASP A 226 -5.15 -3.33 -0.19
N VAL A 227 -5.45 -2.60 -1.26
CA VAL A 227 -4.48 -2.14 -2.27
C VAL A 227 -3.43 -1.16 -1.73
N GLY A 228 -3.59 -0.66 -0.50
CA GLY A 228 -2.74 0.38 0.08
C GLY A 228 -1.78 -0.17 1.13
N GLY A 229 -1.29 -1.41 1.00
CA GLY A 229 -0.31 -1.93 1.94
C GLY A 229 -0.87 -2.16 3.35
N TYR A 230 -2.15 -2.48 3.50
CA TYR A 230 -2.78 -2.74 4.79
C TYR A 230 -3.59 -4.03 4.77
N PHE A 231 -3.47 -4.80 5.86
CA PHE A 231 -4.37 -5.90 6.13
C PHE A 231 -4.75 -5.96 7.61
N SER A 232 -5.87 -6.59 7.92
CA SER A 232 -6.32 -6.84 9.29
C SER A 232 -6.82 -8.25 9.49
N VAL A 233 -6.67 -8.73 10.72
CA VAL A 233 -7.12 -10.02 11.22
C VAL A 233 -8.15 -9.76 12.32
N PRO A 234 -9.45 -9.70 11.99
CA PRO A 234 -10.51 -9.52 12.99
C PRO A 234 -10.71 -10.75 13.88
N ARG A 235 -10.27 -11.93 13.42
CA ARG A 235 -10.55 -13.19 14.11
C ARG A 235 -9.58 -14.30 13.74
N ILE A 236 -9.06 -14.95 14.76
CA ILE A 236 -8.45 -16.29 14.71
C ILE A 236 -9.29 -17.18 15.62
N ARG A 237 -9.66 -18.38 15.17
CA ARG A 237 -10.36 -19.35 16.02
C ARG A 237 -9.38 -19.93 17.04
N GLU A 238 -9.86 -20.20 18.24
CA GLU A 238 -9.12 -21.01 19.22
C GLU A 238 -8.62 -22.31 18.57
N ASP A 239 -7.44 -22.77 19.00
CA ASP A 239 -6.68 -23.88 18.42
C ASP A 239 -6.21 -23.67 16.98
N SER A 240 -6.25 -22.43 16.45
CA SER A 240 -5.77 -22.07 15.11
C SER A 240 -4.73 -20.94 15.12
N GLN A 241 -4.07 -20.69 16.26
CA GLN A 241 -3.09 -19.61 16.44
C GLN A 241 -1.87 -19.78 15.55
N ASP A 242 -1.32 -20.99 15.43
CA ASP A 242 -0.19 -21.29 14.53
C ASP A 242 -0.53 -20.93 13.07
N LEU A 243 -1.75 -21.27 12.64
CA LEU A 243 -2.26 -20.92 11.31
C LEU A 243 -2.43 -19.39 11.16
N GLY A 244 -2.85 -18.72 12.23
CA GLY A 244 -2.93 -17.26 12.29
C GLY A 244 -1.56 -16.60 12.13
N HIS A 245 -0.55 -17.09 12.85
CA HIS A 245 0.83 -16.62 12.74
C HIS A 245 1.38 -16.83 11.33
N GLU A 246 1.24 -18.04 10.77
CA GLU A 246 1.63 -18.35 9.39
C GLU A 246 0.96 -17.40 8.39
N THR A 247 -0.35 -17.17 8.53
CA THR A 247 -1.12 -16.28 7.64
C THR A 247 -0.65 -14.83 7.72
N LEU A 248 -0.34 -14.32 8.92
CA LEU A 248 0.18 -12.96 9.11
C LEU A 248 1.54 -12.77 8.43
N MET A 249 2.44 -13.75 8.60
CA MET A 249 3.78 -13.69 8.02
C MET A 249 3.75 -13.82 6.51
N GLN A 250 2.98 -14.79 5.99
CA GLN A 250 2.81 -15.02 4.56
C GLN A 250 2.20 -13.78 3.88
N LEU A 251 1.10 -13.22 4.41
CA LEU A 251 0.52 -11.98 3.86
C LEU A 251 1.54 -10.85 3.77
N GLY A 252 2.38 -10.69 4.79
CA GLY A 252 3.41 -9.67 4.77
C GLY A 252 4.51 -9.93 3.75
N GLU A 253 4.87 -11.19 3.49
CA GLU A 253 5.85 -11.58 2.47
C GLU A 253 5.30 -11.40 1.06
N GLU A 254 4.07 -11.82 0.82
CA GLU A 254 3.42 -11.67 -0.49
C GLU A 254 3.26 -10.19 -0.86
N TYR A 255 2.80 -9.35 0.07
CA TYR A 255 2.73 -7.90 -0.14
C TYR A 255 4.08 -7.29 -0.56
N GLN A 256 5.17 -7.75 0.05
CA GLN A 256 6.53 -7.29 -0.26
C GLN A 256 6.99 -7.80 -1.63
N SER A 257 6.71 -9.06 -1.97
CA SER A 257 7.06 -9.63 -3.27
C SER A 257 6.37 -8.85 -4.40
N ARG A 258 5.05 -8.64 -4.27
CA ARG A 258 4.25 -7.92 -5.29
C ARG A 258 4.68 -6.47 -5.42
N ASP A 259 4.98 -5.79 -4.33
CA ASP A 259 5.50 -4.41 -4.38
C ASP A 259 6.85 -4.33 -5.13
N ARG A 260 7.80 -5.25 -4.86
CA ARG A 260 9.09 -5.33 -5.59
C ARG A 260 8.87 -5.63 -7.07
N GLU A 261 8.07 -6.64 -7.37
CA GLU A 261 7.73 -7.03 -8.74
C GLU A 261 7.19 -5.85 -9.53
N ASN A 262 6.35 -5.03 -8.89
CA ASN A 262 5.68 -3.90 -9.51
C ASN A 262 6.52 -2.64 -9.63
N PHE A 263 7.36 -2.30 -8.64
CA PHE A 263 8.00 -0.97 -8.59
C PHE A 263 9.52 -0.98 -8.60
N ASP A 264 10.20 -2.11 -8.39
CA ASP A 264 11.66 -2.13 -8.43
C ASP A 264 12.18 -1.68 -9.80
N VAL A 265 13.09 -0.70 -9.77
CA VAL A 265 13.74 -0.16 -10.98
C VAL A 265 14.98 -0.98 -11.29
N ASP A 266 14.76 -2.14 -11.90
CA ASP A 266 15.79 -3.14 -12.18
C ASP A 266 16.88 -2.64 -13.14
N GLN A 267 16.50 -1.84 -14.15
CA GLN A 267 17.40 -1.39 -15.21
C GLN A 267 17.30 0.13 -15.41
N LYS A 268 18.06 0.89 -14.61
CA LYS A 268 18.19 2.34 -14.79
C LYS A 268 18.89 2.68 -16.10
N PRO A 269 18.37 3.64 -16.90
CA PRO A 269 19.04 4.06 -18.12
C PRO A 269 20.44 4.62 -17.84
N ARG A 270 21.44 4.14 -18.59
CA ARG A 270 22.82 4.60 -18.50
C ARG A 270 23.31 5.08 -19.85
N LYS A 271 23.87 6.29 -19.88
CA LYS A 271 24.55 6.82 -21.08
C LYS A 271 25.93 6.19 -21.19
N ILE A 272 26.16 5.48 -22.29
CA ILE A 272 27.46 4.90 -22.64
C ILE A 272 28.09 5.77 -23.73
N PRO A 273 29.20 6.47 -23.45
CA PRO A 273 29.90 7.26 -24.46
C PRO A 273 30.44 6.37 -25.59
N GLN A 274 30.26 6.80 -26.83
CA GLN A 274 30.84 6.17 -28.01
C GLN A 274 31.77 7.12 -28.75
N ARG A 275 32.56 6.60 -29.71
CA ARG A 275 33.46 7.43 -30.55
C ARG A 275 32.70 8.49 -31.35
N GLN A 276 31.43 8.26 -31.66
CA GLN A 276 30.51 9.23 -32.28
C GLN A 276 29.16 9.22 -31.55
N GLY A 277 29.04 9.97 -30.47
CA GLY A 277 27.79 10.11 -29.70
C GLY A 277 27.74 9.23 -28.46
N PHE A 278 26.56 8.75 -28.11
CA PHE A 278 26.33 7.88 -26.96
C PHE A 278 25.22 6.85 -27.28
N SER A 279 25.26 5.71 -26.62
CA SER A 279 24.11 4.79 -26.52
C SER A 279 23.49 4.88 -25.13
N ILE A 280 22.23 4.43 -25.01
CA ILE A 280 21.56 4.25 -23.73
C ILE A 280 21.43 2.74 -23.50
N GLU A 281 21.87 2.27 -22.35
CA GLU A 281 21.70 0.87 -21.91
C GLU A 281 20.74 0.83 -20.72
N GLY A 282 19.85 -0.17 -20.72
CA GLY A 282 18.88 -0.38 -19.65
C GLY A 282 17.66 0.54 -19.78
N HIS A 283 16.47 -0.02 -19.62
CA HIS A 283 15.27 0.75 -19.37
C HIS A 283 14.30 -0.04 -18.49
N THR A 284 13.59 0.68 -17.62
CA THR A 284 12.44 0.17 -16.87
C THR A 284 11.25 1.05 -17.20
N THR A 285 10.14 0.43 -17.55
CA THR A 285 8.86 1.08 -17.83
C THR A 285 7.76 0.47 -16.98
N LEU A 286 6.85 1.32 -16.53
CA LEU A 286 5.61 0.92 -15.89
C LEU A 286 4.44 1.41 -16.72
N GLU A 287 3.56 0.50 -17.09
CA GLU A 287 2.38 0.82 -17.86
C GLU A 287 1.15 0.67 -16.96
N LEU A 288 0.38 1.75 -16.86
CA LEU A 288 -0.96 1.74 -16.33
C LEU A 288 -1.91 1.46 -17.48
N VAL A 289 -2.24 0.17 -17.66
CA VAL A 289 -3.08 -0.32 -18.74
C VAL A 289 -4.55 -0.11 -18.36
N GLU A 290 -5.25 0.71 -19.14
CA GLU A 290 -6.69 0.89 -18.94
C GLU A 290 -7.41 -0.39 -19.35
N GLN A 291 -8.16 -0.97 -18.42
CA GLN A 291 -8.89 -2.21 -18.66
C GLN A 291 -10.34 -1.85 -18.99
N VAL A 292 -10.57 -1.56 -20.27
CA VAL A 292 -11.90 -1.24 -20.79
C VAL A 292 -12.44 -2.42 -21.59
N ASP A 293 -12.61 -3.58 -20.94
CA ASP A 293 -12.88 -4.79 -21.70
C ASP A 293 -14.23 -4.79 -22.43
N ASP A 294 -15.21 -3.94 -22.07
CA ASP A 294 -16.53 -3.96 -22.69
C ASP A 294 -17.27 -2.61 -22.82
N LEU A 295 -16.58 -1.45 -22.73
CA LEU A 295 -17.28 -0.17 -22.94
C LEU A 295 -17.42 0.17 -24.43
N GLU A 296 -18.60 0.67 -24.82
CA GLU A 296 -18.83 1.18 -26.17
C GLU A 296 -17.78 2.29 -26.50
N PRO A 297 -17.27 2.37 -27.75
CA PRO A 297 -16.16 3.24 -28.11
C PRO A 297 -16.37 4.75 -27.83
N ASP A 298 -17.62 5.18 -27.73
CA ASP A 298 -18.09 6.54 -27.45
C ASP A 298 -18.17 6.89 -25.95
N VAL A 299 -17.94 5.90 -25.08
CA VAL A 299 -17.94 5.98 -23.63
C VAL A 299 -16.54 6.16 -23.07
N ALA A 300 -15.62 5.40 -23.65
CA ALA A 300 -14.27 5.28 -23.15
C ALA A 300 -13.49 6.59 -23.36
N PRO A 301 -12.54 6.90 -22.47
CA PRO A 301 -11.81 8.15 -22.54
C PRO A 301 -11.01 8.18 -23.85
N SER A 302 -11.23 9.23 -24.63
CA SER A 302 -10.37 9.50 -25.80
C SER A 302 -8.96 9.83 -25.33
N HIS A 303 -7.94 9.52 -26.15
CA HIS A 303 -6.56 9.93 -25.91
C HIS A 303 -6.44 11.40 -25.47
N LYS A 304 -7.11 12.30 -26.21
CA LYS A 304 -7.13 13.74 -25.89
C LYS A 304 -7.76 14.06 -24.54
N GLY A 305 -8.81 13.34 -24.16
CA GLY A 305 -9.47 13.50 -22.85
C GLY A 305 -8.58 13.00 -21.71
N LEU A 306 -7.86 11.90 -21.92
CA LEU A 306 -6.89 11.38 -20.97
C LEU A 306 -5.73 12.36 -20.76
N VAL A 307 -5.17 12.87 -21.86
CA VAL A 307 -4.12 13.91 -21.86
C VAL A 307 -4.58 15.13 -21.06
N GLN A 308 -5.74 15.69 -21.39
CA GLN A 308 -6.26 16.88 -20.71
C GLN A 308 -6.47 16.63 -19.20
N LYS A 309 -7.06 15.49 -18.82
CA LYS A 309 -7.28 15.13 -17.43
C LYS A 309 -5.96 14.96 -16.66
N LEU A 310 -4.96 14.35 -17.30
CA LEU A 310 -3.63 14.19 -16.70
C LEU A 310 -2.96 15.54 -16.46
N GLU A 311 -3.02 16.46 -17.43
CA GLU A 311 -2.48 17.80 -17.26
C GLU A 311 -3.21 18.54 -16.14
N GLU A 312 -4.53 18.67 -16.23
CA GLU A 312 -5.34 19.50 -15.33
C GLU A 312 -5.36 18.99 -13.89
N GLU A 313 -5.55 17.68 -13.67
CA GLU A 313 -5.77 17.13 -12.33
C GLU A 313 -4.47 16.67 -11.64
N VAL A 314 -3.45 16.30 -12.43
CA VAL A 314 -2.23 15.66 -11.91
C VAL A 314 -1.01 16.54 -12.09
N ILE A 315 -0.61 16.83 -13.34
CA ILE A 315 0.65 17.52 -13.61
C ILE A 315 0.59 18.97 -13.09
N ASP A 316 -0.40 19.75 -13.56
CA ASP A 316 -0.64 21.13 -13.10
C ASP A 316 -1.38 21.17 -11.78
N GLY A 317 -2.41 20.32 -11.63
CA GLY A 317 -3.32 20.31 -10.49
C GLY A 317 -2.61 20.11 -9.15
N LYS A 318 -1.62 19.21 -9.10
CA LYS A 318 -0.86 18.95 -7.87
C LYS A 318 0.19 19.99 -7.57
N ARG A 319 0.63 20.79 -8.55
CA ARG A 319 1.74 21.75 -8.43
C ARG A 319 3.06 21.14 -7.90
N ARG A 320 3.17 19.82 -7.87
CA ARG A 320 4.34 19.03 -7.46
C ARG A 320 5.37 18.90 -8.58
N TYR A 321 4.90 18.91 -9.82
CA TYR A 321 5.72 18.61 -10.98
C TYR A 321 6.16 19.89 -11.71
N GLU A 322 7.39 19.86 -12.21
CA GLU A 322 7.82 20.70 -13.33
C GLU A 322 7.88 19.82 -14.57
N TYR A 323 7.52 20.35 -15.74
CA TYR A 323 7.48 19.53 -16.94
C TYR A 323 7.76 20.29 -18.22
N SER A 324 8.17 19.53 -19.23
CA SER A 324 8.25 19.98 -20.61
C SER A 324 7.53 18.99 -21.52
N VAL A 325 6.79 19.50 -22.50
CA VAL A 325 6.08 18.71 -23.49
C VAL A 325 6.93 18.61 -24.76
N TRP A 326 7.16 17.39 -25.24
CA TRP A 326 7.92 17.14 -26.47
C TRP A 326 7.00 16.90 -27.67
N ASP A 327 5.92 16.15 -27.43
CA ASP A 327 4.81 15.91 -28.35
C ASP A 327 3.53 15.75 -27.53
N ASP A 328 2.35 15.80 -28.17
CA ASP A 328 1.07 15.60 -27.48
C ASP A 328 1.09 14.25 -26.71
N GLY A 329 0.71 14.27 -25.44
CA GLY A 329 0.77 13.10 -24.57
C GLY A 329 2.18 12.65 -24.14
N ASN A 330 3.25 13.41 -24.42
CA ASN A 330 4.63 13.06 -24.05
C ASN A 330 5.28 14.13 -23.17
N TYR A 331 5.54 13.78 -21.91
CA TYR A 331 6.00 14.68 -20.87
C TYR A 331 7.32 14.23 -20.28
N MET A 332 8.31 15.13 -20.23
CA MET A 332 9.43 14.98 -19.31
C MET A 332 9.04 15.65 -17.99
N ILE A 333 8.93 14.86 -16.93
CA ILE A 333 8.53 15.30 -15.60
C ILE A 333 9.74 15.40 -14.69
N PHE A 334 9.74 16.40 -13.83
CA PHE A 334 10.60 16.53 -12.68
C PHE A 334 9.76 16.67 -11.41
N ASP A 335 9.86 15.69 -10.52
CA ASP A 335 9.19 15.68 -9.23
C ASP A 335 9.96 16.54 -8.22
N LYS A 336 9.44 17.71 -7.89
CA LYS A 336 10.08 18.64 -6.96
C LYS A 336 10.11 18.15 -5.51
N GLU A 337 9.21 17.24 -5.13
CA GLU A 337 9.20 16.69 -3.76
C GLU A 337 10.28 15.63 -3.58
N ARG A 338 10.64 14.91 -4.65
CA ARG A 338 11.65 13.83 -4.61
C ARG A 338 12.98 14.18 -5.26
N ASP A 339 13.08 15.31 -5.97
CA ASP A 339 14.25 15.71 -6.77
C ASP A 339 14.57 14.68 -7.88
N GLU A 340 13.54 14.03 -8.43
CA GLU A 340 13.68 12.91 -9.35
C GLU A 340 12.95 13.16 -10.69
N PRO A 341 13.59 12.88 -11.85
CA PRO A 341 12.94 12.95 -13.14
C PRO A 341 12.27 11.63 -13.52
N PHE A 342 11.24 11.68 -14.37
CA PHE A 342 10.70 10.53 -15.10
C PHE A 342 10.03 11.03 -16.39
N GLU A 343 9.69 10.13 -17.32
CA GLU A 343 8.95 10.51 -18.53
C GLU A 343 7.60 9.81 -18.55
N ILE A 344 6.59 10.51 -19.05
CA ILE A 344 5.24 9.99 -19.25
C ILE A 344 4.95 10.00 -20.75
N THR A 345 4.48 8.87 -21.27
CA THR A 345 3.94 8.75 -22.61
C THR A 345 2.51 8.20 -22.52
N ILE A 346 1.59 8.84 -23.24
CA ILE A 346 0.23 8.34 -23.41
C ILE A 346 0.16 7.53 -24.70
N GLU A 347 0.02 6.21 -24.56
CA GLU A 347 -0.18 5.29 -25.68
C GLU A 347 -1.64 4.86 -25.71
N ASP A 348 -2.41 5.39 -26.68
CA ASP A 348 -3.87 5.26 -26.76
C ASP A 348 -4.59 5.70 -25.46
N ARG A 349 -4.83 4.76 -24.54
CA ARG A 349 -5.52 4.94 -23.25
C ARG A 349 -4.64 4.58 -22.05
N ASN A 350 -3.41 4.16 -22.29
CA ASN A 350 -2.49 3.72 -21.26
C ASN A 350 -1.55 4.87 -20.89
N ILE A 351 -1.17 4.91 -19.61
CA ILE A 351 -0.16 5.85 -19.12
C ILE A 351 1.13 5.06 -18.92
N VAL A 352 2.13 5.31 -19.75
CA VAL A 352 3.44 4.66 -19.66
C VAL A 352 4.41 5.59 -18.94
N LEU A 353 5.01 5.10 -17.86
CA LEU A 353 6.04 5.78 -17.09
C LEU A 353 7.40 5.19 -17.46
N HIS A 354 8.31 6.02 -17.92
CA HIS A 354 9.67 5.63 -18.25
C HIS A 354 10.63 6.13 -17.17
N ALA A 355 11.27 5.18 -16.48
CA ALA A 355 12.31 5.51 -15.53
C ALA A 355 13.48 6.21 -16.23
N LYS A 356 14.06 7.18 -15.53
CA LYS A 356 15.27 7.93 -15.87
C LYS A 356 16.40 7.55 -14.92
N PRO A 357 17.65 7.99 -15.17
CA PRO A 357 18.80 7.50 -14.41
C PRO A 357 18.72 7.71 -12.90
N ALA A 358 17.98 8.73 -12.45
CA ALA A 358 17.81 9.04 -11.02
C ALA A 358 16.47 8.54 -10.45
N THR A 359 15.53 8.05 -11.26
CA THR A 359 14.21 7.59 -10.79
C THR A 359 14.34 6.40 -9.84
N SER A 360 13.56 6.44 -8.78
CA SER A 360 13.37 5.39 -7.79
C SER A 360 12.01 4.70 -7.93
N SER A 361 11.87 3.55 -7.29
CA SER A 361 10.59 2.83 -7.13
C SER A 361 9.51 3.73 -6.55
N VAL A 362 9.90 4.61 -5.63
CA VAL A 362 9.01 5.49 -4.88
C VAL A 362 8.39 6.57 -5.74
N THR A 363 9.17 7.26 -6.59
CA THR A 363 8.60 8.27 -7.49
C THR A 363 7.56 7.65 -8.42
N LEU A 364 7.83 6.43 -8.91
CA LEU A 364 6.88 5.69 -9.72
C LEU A 364 5.64 5.27 -8.94
N ARG A 365 5.82 4.71 -7.73
CA ARG A 365 4.73 4.30 -6.83
C ARG A 365 3.83 5.46 -6.43
N ASP A 366 4.42 6.57 -5.99
CA ASP A 366 3.72 7.81 -5.62
C ASP A 366 2.88 8.31 -6.79
N PHE A 367 3.46 8.34 -8.00
CA PHE A 367 2.76 8.79 -9.18
C PHE A 367 1.57 7.87 -9.52
N CYS A 368 1.76 6.54 -9.53
CA CYS A 368 0.66 5.58 -9.71
C CYS A 368 -0.43 5.74 -8.64
N GLY A 369 -0.05 6.01 -7.39
CA GLY A 369 -0.98 6.30 -6.30
C GLY A 369 -1.81 7.55 -6.56
N ILE A 370 -1.19 8.62 -7.07
CA ILE A 370 -1.89 9.85 -7.47
C ILE A 370 -2.86 9.57 -8.62
N ILE A 371 -2.43 8.84 -9.66
CA ILE A 371 -3.31 8.48 -10.77
C ILE A 371 -4.54 7.73 -10.26
N ARG A 372 -4.35 6.70 -9.43
CA ARG A 372 -5.48 5.94 -8.87
C ARG A 372 -6.41 6.79 -8.02
N GLN A 373 -5.86 7.75 -7.26
CA GLN A 373 -6.68 8.64 -6.45
C GLN A 373 -7.50 9.62 -7.30
N GLU A 374 -6.86 10.31 -8.25
CA GLU A 374 -7.51 11.36 -9.04
C GLU A 374 -8.40 10.79 -10.13
N PHE A 375 -8.03 9.65 -10.68
CA PHE A 375 -8.79 9.03 -11.76
C PHE A 375 -9.82 8.06 -11.21
N ASN A 376 -9.64 7.60 -9.97
CA ASN A 376 -10.49 6.60 -9.30
C ASN A 376 -10.66 5.35 -10.18
N THR A 377 -9.56 4.96 -10.83
CA THR A 377 -9.49 3.87 -11.81
C THR A 377 -8.81 2.65 -11.21
N THR A 378 -9.06 1.53 -11.85
CA THR A 378 -8.48 0.22 -11.52
C THR A 378 -7.51 -0.21 -12.61
N TYR A 379 -6.62 0.71 -13.01
CA TYR A 379 -5.55 0.43 -13.96
C TYR A 379 -4.79 -0.83 -13.54
N ARG A 380 -4.64 -1.76 -14.49
CA ARG A 380 -3.67 -2.84 -14.37
C ARG A 380 -2.29 -2.24 -14.45
N LEU A 381 -1.37 -2.74 -13.62
CA LEU A 381 0.02 -2.35 -13.68
C LEU A 381 0.81 -3.42 -14.42
N GLU A 382 1.61 -3.01 -15.40
CA GLU A 382 2.57 -3.90 -16.06
C GLU A 382 3.97 -3.29 -16.00
N LYS A 383 4.96 -4.08 -15.56
CA LYS A 383 6.36 -3.67 -15.54
C LYS A 383 7.14 -4.38 -16.63
N THR A 384 7.89 -3.61 -17.43
CA THR A 384 8.90 -4.12 -18.34
C THR A 384 10.27 -3.58 -17.94
N SER A 385 11.26 -4.45 -17.83
CA SER A 385 12.65 -4.06 -17.55
C SER A 385 13.61 -4.83 -18.44
N GLU A 386 14.31 -4.12 -19.33
CA GLU A 386 15.22 -4.75 -20.28
C GLU A 386 16.61 -4.14 -20.23
N LYS A 387 17.62 -5.01 -20.28
CA LYS A 387 19.00 -4.62 -20.50
C LYS A 387 19.27 -4.57 -22.01
N VAL A 388 18.88 -3.48 -22.64
CA VAL A 388 19.17 -3.28 -24.07
C VAL A 388 20.63 -2.83 -24.22
N GLY A 389 21.52 -3.78 -24.50
CA GLY A 389 22.86 -3.49 -24.99
C GLY A 389 22.81 -3.28 -26.50
N VAL A 390 23.04 -2.06 -26.98
CA VAL A 390 23.22 -1.83 -28.42
C VAL A 390 24.56 -2.46 -28.83
N LEU A 391 24.51 -3.44 -29.75
CA LEU A 391 25.66 -4.11 -30.37
C LEU A 391 26.65 -3.15 -31.05
#